data_AF-A0A932HVP8-F1
#
_entry.id   AF-A0A932HVP8-F1
#
_cell.length_a   1.000
_cell.length_b   1.000
_cell.length_c   1.000
_cell.angle_alpha   90.00
_cell.angle_beta   90.00
_cell.angle_gamma   90.00
#
_symmetry.space_group_name_H-M   'P 1'
#
loop_
_entity.id
_entity.type
_entity.pdbx_description
1 polymer ?
#
loop_
_entity_poly.entity_id
_entity_poly.type
_entity_poly.pdbx_seq_one_letter_code
_entity_poly.pdbx_strand_id
1 'polypeptide(L)'
;MKEEGAHGSPYLLIWIYLVVLALASVAASLVLPKAAAELTIYLLAVVKAILVALYFMHLKVERFFIHSLTLIPLALVLVLFLGLIPDIVVGR
;
A
#
# COMPACT_ATOMS: atom_id res chain seq x y z
N MET A 1 -24.35 -31.23 15.38
CA MET A 1 -24.99 -29.98 14.91
C MET A 1 -24.47 -28.79 15.73
N LYS A 2 -23.27 -28.30 15.40
CA LYS A 2 -22.83 -26.90 15.55
C LYS A 2 -21.58 -26.77 14.67
N GLU A 3 -21.59 -25.75 13.84
CA GLU A 3 -21.00 -25.80 12.50
C GLU A 3 -19.49 -25.58 12.50
N GLU A 4 -18.81 -26.40 11.70
CA GLU A 4 -17.46 -26.19 11.20
C GLU A 4 -17.49 -24.96 10.27
N GLY A 5 -17.00 -23.80 10.72
CA GLY A 5 -17.19 -22.55 9.96
C GLY A 5 -16.14 -21.45 10.15
N ALA A 6 -14.96 -21.75 10.70
CA ALA A 6 -13.95 -20.73 10.99
C ALA A 6 -12.69 -20.80 10.10
N HIS A 7 -12.78 -21.37 8.89
CA HIS A 7 -11.75 -21.24 7.86
C HIS A 7 -11.97 -19.97 7.00
N GLY A 8 -12.18 -18.83 7.68
CA GLY A 8 -12.10 -17.54 7.04
C GLY A 8 -10.64 -17.29 6.63
N SER A 9 -10.31 -17.60 5.39
CA SER A 9 -9.03 -17.31 4.74
C SER A 9 -8.43 -16.00 5.28
N PRO A 10 -7.23 -16.01 5.91
CA PRO A 10 -6.65 -14.83 6.57
C PRO A 10 -6.66 -13.56 5.71
N TYR A 11 -6.60 -13.76 4.39
CA TYR A 11 -6.67 -12.75 3.34
C TYR A 11 -7.95 -11.90 3.38
N LEU A 12 -9.11 -12.48 3.74
CA LEU A 12 -10.37 -11.74 3.83
C LEU A 12 -10.34 -10.70 4.97
N LEU A 13 -9.76 -11.06 6.11
CA LEU A 13 -9.60 -10.14 7.24
C LEU A 13 -8.69 -8.96 6.87
N ILE A 14 -7.60 -9.24 6.15
CA ILE A 14 -6.64 -8.22 5.72
C ILE A 14 -7.27 -7.34 4.65
N TRP A 15 -8.07 -7.91 3.74
CA TRP A 15 -8.85 -7.14 2.78
C TRP A 15 -9.82 -6.17 3.46
N ILE A 16 -10.55 -6.61 4.50
CA ILE A 16 -11.41 -5.71 5.30
C ILE A 16 -10.58 -4.59 5.90
N TYR A 17 -9.42 -4.90 6.45
CA TYR A 17 -8.50 -3.89 7.00
C TYR A 17 -8.10 -2.85 5.94
N LEU A 18 -7.76 -3.29 4.72
CA LEU A 18 -7.42 -2.40 3.60
C LEU A 18 -8.59 -1.49 3.22
N VAL A 19 -9.82 -2.01 3.18
CA VAL A 19 -11.04 -1.22 2.92
C VAL A 19 -11.24 -0.17 4.01
N VAL A 20 -11.06 -0.53 5.28
CA VAL A 20 -11.17 0.41 6.40
C VAL A 20 -10.10 1.51 6.29
N LEU A 21 -8.85 1.17 5.98
CA LEU A 21 -7.80 2.18 5.75
C LEU A 21 -8.11 3.07 4.54
N ALA A 22 -8.74 2.53 3.50
CA ALA A 22 -9.16 3.33 2.34
C ALA A 22 -10.23 4.36 2.73
N LEU A 23 -11.28 3.92 3.43
CA LEU A 23 -12.31 4.82 3.94
C LEU A 23 -11.74 5.85 4.93
N ALA A 24 -10.82 5.45 5.79
CA ALA A 24 -10.12 6.36 6.69
C ALA A 24 -9.31 7.43 5.95
N SER A 25 -8.72 7.09 4.79
CA SER A 25 -8.00 8.06 3.96
C SER A 25 -8.96 9.09 3.35
N VAL A 26 -10.13 8.64 2.89
CA VAL A 26 -11.18 9.54 2.38
C VAL A 26 -11.72 10.43 3.49
N ALA A 27 -12.02 9.86 4.67
CA ALA A 27 -12.47 10.61 5.82
C ALA A 27 -11.43 11.66 6.26
N ALA A 28 -10.14 11.30 6.29
CA ALA A 28 -9.05 12.22 6.59
C ALA A 28 -9.03 13.43 5.64
N SER A 29 -9.28 13.21 4.34
CA SER A 29 -9.39 14.28 3.34
C SER A 29 -10.52 15.27 3.61
N LEU A 30 -11.63 14.80 4.21
CA LEU A 30 -12.82 15.61 4.46
C LEU A 30 -12.75 16.40 5.78
N VAL A 31 -12.04 15.88 6.78
CA VAL A 31 -12.03 16.45 8.15
C VAL A 31 -10.78 17.25 8.48
N LEU A 32 -9.63 16.96 7.86
CA LEU A 32 -8.36 17.60 8.17
C LEU A 32 -8.06 18.78 7.23
N PRO A 33 -7.34 19.81 7.70
CA PRO A 33 -6.80 20.85 6.83
C PRO A 33 -5.78 20.26 5.85
N LYS A 34 -5.70 20.83 4.64
CA LYS A 34 -4.96 20.29 3.47
C LYS A 34 -3.62 19.65 3.81
N ALA A 35 -2.71 20.39 4.45
CA ALA A 35 -1.37 19.90 4.75
C ALA A 35 -1.36 18.67 5.69
N ALA A 36 -2.25 18.64 6.68
CA ALA A 36 -2.37 17.52 7.61
C ALA A 36 -3.08 16.32 6.96
N ALA A 37 -4.07 16.59 6.10
CA ALA A 37 -4.76 15.56 5.33
C ALA A 37 -3.80 14.84 4.37
N GLU A 38 -2.99 15.59 3.61
CA GLU A 38 -2.01 15.04 2.67
C GLU A 38 -1.02 14.11 3.37
N LEU A 39 -0.41 14.58 4.46
CA LEU A 39 0.52 13.75 5.26
C LEU A 39 -0.16 12.48 5.78
N THR A 40 -1.38 12.61 6.30
CA THR A 40 -2.14 11.47 6.84
C THR A 40 -2.45 10.46 5.74
N ILE A 41 -2.90 10.91 4.57
CA ILE A 41 -3.20 10.04 3.43
C ILE A 41 -1.95 9.31 2.95
N TYR A 42 -0.79 9.97 2.88
CA TYR A 42 0.47 9.32 2.51
C TYR A 42 0.88 8.25 3.53
N LEU A 43 0.79 8.54 4.82
CA LEU A 43 1.09 7.55 5.87
C LEU A 43 0.16 6.33 5.76
N LEU A 44 -1.14 6.54 5.58
CA LEU A 44 -2.08 5.44 5.35
C LEU A 44 -1.77 4.66 4.07
N ALA A 45 -1.33 5.33 3.00
CA ALA A 45 -0.93 4.67 1.75
C ALA A 45 0.27 3.74 1.96
N VAL A 46 1.28 4.16 2.72
CA VAL A 46 2.44 3.33 3.07
C VAL A 46 2.01 2.09 3.87
N VAL A 47 1.16 2.26 4.89
CA VAL A 47 0.66 1.12 5.69
C VAL A 47 -0.11 0.12 4.82
N LYS A 48 -0.98 0.60 3.91
CA LYS A 48 -1.69 -0.25 2.95
C LYS A 48 -0.73 -1.01 2.04
N ALA A 49 0.28 -0.34 1.49
CA ALA A 49 1.29 -0.97 0.63
C ALA A 49 2.05 -2.08 1.37
N ILE A 50 2.42 -1.87 2.63
CA ILE A 50 3.08 -2.88 3.47
C ILE A 50 2.16 -4.08 3.72
N LEU A 51 0.88 -3.85 4.05
CA LEU A 51 -0.09 -4.93 4.24
C LEU A 51 -0.27 -5.77 2.97
N VAL A 52 -0.36 -5.12 1.81
CA VAL A 52 -0.43 -5.81 0.52
C VAL A 52 0.84 -6.61 0.24
N ALA A 53 2.02 -6.02 0.44
CA ALA A 53 3.30 -6.69 0.22
C ALA A 53 3.47 -7.92 1.11
N LEU A 54 3.20 -7.80 2.41
CA LEU A 54 3.38 -8.89 3.36
C LEU A 54 2.38 -10.03 3.15
N TYR A 55 1.13 -9.71 2.86
CA TYR A 55 0.05 -10.70 2.89
C TYR A 55 -0.47 -11.11 1.52
N PHE A 56 -0.58 -10.21 0.55
CA PHE A 56 -1.11 -10.53 -0.78
C PHE A 56 -0.03 -10.87 -1.81
N MET A 57 1.19 -10.35 -1.65
CA MET A 57 2.33 -10.72 -2.50
C MET A 57 3.13 -11.92 -1.97
N HIS A 58 2.62 -12.61 -0.94
CA HIS A 58 3.24 -13.79 -0.30
C HIS A 58 4.67 -13.59 0.27
N LEU A 59 5.18 -12.35 0.39
CA LEU A 59 6.52 -12.08 0.94
C LEU A 59 6.71 -12.64 2.36
N LYS A 60 5.64 -12.74 3.18
CA LYS A 60 5.74 -13.28 4.55
C LYS A 60 6.19 -14.75 4.61
N VAL A 61 6.04 -15.52 3.52
CA VAL A 61 6.25 -16.99 3.52
C VAL A 61 7.41 -17.42 2.62
N GLU A 62 7.88 -16.56 1.70
CA GLU A 62 8.88 -16.93 0.70
C GLU A 62 10.31 -16.46 0.97
N ARG A 63 11.26 -17.15 0.33
CA ARG A 63 12.71 -16.91 0.40
C ARG A 63 13.09 -15.49 -0.02
N PHE A 64 14.17 -15.00 0.58
CA PHE A 64 14.82 -13.69 0.32
C PHE A 64 14.99 -13.32 -1.16
N PHE A 65 15.09 -14.30 -2.08
CA PHE A 65 15.24 -14.07 -3.51
C PHE A 65 14.01 -13.39 -4.16
N ILE A 66 12.79 -13.70 -3.69
CA ILE A 66 11.55 -13.08 -4.21
C ILE A 66 11.44 -11.61 -3.75
N HIS A 67 11.97 -11.26 -2.57
CA HIS A 67 12.01 -9.88 -2.10
C HIS A 67 12.82 -8.97 -3.03
N SER A 68 13.96 -9.45 -3.55
CA SER A 68 14.75 -8.70 -4.53
C SER A 68 13.97 -8.44 -5.82
N LEU A 69 13.12 -9.37 -6.25
CA LEU A 69 12.31 -9.21 -7.47
C LEU A 69 11.27 -8.09 -7.32
N THR A 70 10.69 -7.90 -6.13
CA THR A 70 9.80 -6.75 -5.84
C THR A 70 10.53 -5.42 -5.70
N LEU A 71 11.79 -5.42 -5.28
CA LEU A 71 12.58 -4.19 -5.15
C LEU A 71 12.97 -3.61 -6.52
N ILE A 72 13.17 -4.44 -7.54
CA ILE A 72 13.52 -3.99 -8.90
C ILE A 72 12.45 -3.07 -9.52
N PRO A 73 11.16 -3.44 -9.63
CA PRO A 73 10.14 -2.56 -10.19
C PRO A 73 9.92 -1.33 -9.31
N LEU A 74 10.06 -1.45 -7.98
CA LEU A 74 9.97 -0.29 -7.09
C LEU A 74 11.11 0.72 -7.32
N ALA A 75 12.34 0.23 -7.46
CA ALA A 75 13.50 1.05 -7.78
C ALA A 75 13.36 1.68 -9.18
N LEU A 76 12.84 0.93 -10.16
CA LEU A 76 12.59 1.44 -11.50
C LEU A 76 11.57 2.59 -11.48
N VAL A 77 10.45 2.43 -10.76
CA VAL A 77 9.45 3.50 -10.59
C VAL A 77 10.07 4.73 -9.94
N LEU A 78 10.92 4.56 -8.92
CA LEU A 78 11.59 5.67 -8.24
C LEU A 78 12.56 6.41 -9.18
N VAL A 79 13.38 5.67 -9.93
CA VAL A 79 14.32 6.23 -10.91
C VAL A 79 13.57 6.96 -12.02
N LEU A 80 12.51 6.37 -12.55
CA LEU A 80 11.69 6.98 -13.59
C LEU A 80 11.02 8.26 -13.08
N PHE A 81 10.47 8.23 -11.87
CA PHE A 81 9.82 9.39 -11.26
C PHE A 81 10.82 10.54 -11.08
N LEU A 82 11.99 10.28 -10.50
CA LEU A 82 13.04 11.29 -10.30
C LEU A 82 13.61 11.79 -11.63
N GLY A 83 13.80 10.91 -12.61
CA GLY A 83 14.30 11.25 -13.94
C GLY A 83 13.31 12.06 -14.78
N LEU A 84 12.01 11.91 -14.53
CA LEU A 84 10.95 12.63 -15.24
C LEU A 84 10.67 14.03 -14.64
N ILE A 85 10.99 14.26 -13.36
CA ILE A 85 10.86 15.59 -12.73
C ILE A 85 11.53 16.71 -13.54
N PRO A 86 12.83 16.62 -13.94
CA PRO A 86 13.46 17.68 -14.71
C PRO A 86 12.79 17.86 -16.08
N ASP A 87 12.35 16.78 -16.73
CA ASP A 87 11.66 16.86 -18.03
C ASP A 87 10.34 17.64 -17.93
N ILE A 88 9.53 17.36 -16.90
CA ILE A 88 8.25 18.05 -16.66
C ILE A 88 8.45 19.49 -16.16
N VAL A 89 9.47 19.74 -15.34
CA VAL A 89 9.68 21.04 -14.67
C VAL A 89 10.48 22.01 -15.54
N VAL A 90 11.49 21.52 -16.26
CA VAL A 90 12.39 22.33 -17.11
C VAL A 90 11.87 22.45 -18.55
N GLY A 91 10.98 21.56 -19.01
CA GLY A 91 10.37 21.62 -20.34
C GLY A 91 9.37 22.77 -20.57
N ARG A 92 9.48 23.89 -19.85
CA ARG A 92 8.69 25.12 -20.03
C ARG A 92 9.52 26.23 -20.66
#